data_AF-A0A1S9ZYQ0-F1
#
_entry.id   AF-A0A1S9ZYQ0-F1
#
_cell.length_a   1.000
_cell.length_b   1.000
_cell.length_c   1.000
_cell.angle_alpha   90.00
_cell.angle_beta   90.00
_cell.angle_gamma   90.00
#
_symmetry.space_group_name_H-M   'P 1'
#
loop_
_entity.id
_entity.type
_entity.pdbx_description
1 polymer ?
#
loop_
_entity_poly.entity_id
_entity_poly.type
_entity_poly.pdbx_seq_one_letter_code
_entity_poly.pdbx_strand_id
1 'polypeptide(L)'
;MGFYYASKAQLRNEYKIKRITAQVLEKAEKTMQAELDALEDWLNGEVYAWAIKDECGNYLDGCSGYLDEEICQSDLQEVLSEYGVEAA
;
A
#
# COMPACT_ATOMS: atom_id res chain seq x y z
N MET A 1 -7.60 9.64 11.58
CA MET A 1 -8.79 9.40 12.46
C MET A 1 -9.48 8.08 12.11
N GLY A 2 -9.49 7.11 13.03
CA GLY A 2 -10.24 5.86 12.87
C GLY A 2 -10.11 4.97 14.09
N PHE A 3 -10.92 3.92 14.17
CA PHE A 3 -10.82 2.91 15.22
C PHE A 3 -10.99 1.53 14.59
N TYR A 4 -10.23 0.55 15.10
CA TYR A 4 -10.43 -0.85 14.78
C TYR A 4 -11.15 -1.55 15.93
N TYR A 5 -11.94 -2.56 15.59
CA TYR A 5 -12.55 -3.45 16.55
C TYR A 5 -12.54 -4.87 15.99
N ALA A 6 -11.99 -5.80 16.75
CA ALA A 6 -12.01 -7.21 16.41
C ALA A 6 -12.35 -8.05 17.64
N SER A 7 -13.38 -8.87 17.51
CA SER A 7 -13.67 -9.90 18.49
C SER A 7 -12.59 -10.98 18.47
N LYS A 8 -12.40 -11.67 19.60
CA LYS A 8 -11.53 -12.85 19.66
C LYS A 8 -11.94 -13.93 18.64
N ALA A 9 -13.22 -14.02 18.27
CA ALA A 9 -13.68 -14.98 17.26
C ALA A 9 -13.14 -14.63 15.86
N GLN A 10 -13.21 -13.35 15.49
CA GLN A 10 -12.64 -12.84 14.24
C GLN A 10 -11.12 -13.05 14.19
N LEU A 11 -10.39 -12.71 15.25
CA LEU A 11 -8.94 -12.92 15.31
C LEU A 11 -8.55 -14.39 15.12
N ARG A 12 -9.33 -15.33 15.69
CA ARG A 12 -9.08 -16.77 15.48
C ARG A 12 -9.30 -17.20 14.03
N ASN A 13 -10.36 -16.68 13.39
CA ASN A 13 -10.65 -16.98 12.00
C ASN A 13 -9.62 -16.37 11.05
N GLU A 14 -9.18 -15.14 11.31
CA GLU A 14 -8.21 -14.40 10.49
C GLU A 14 -6.85 -15.09 10.51
N TYR A 15 -6.29 -15.26 11.71
CA TYR A 15 -4.97 -15.89 11.89
C TYR A 15 -5.00 -17.42 11.81
N LYS A 16 -6.17 -18.05 11.60
CA LYS A 16 -6.36 -19.51 11.57
C LYS A 16 -5.78 -20.23 12.80
N ILE A 17 -6.05 -19.69 13.99
CA ILE A 17 -5.54 -20.19 15.27
C ILE A 17 -6.65 -20.57 16.25
N LYS A 18 -6.38 -21.52 17.14
CA LYS A 18 -7.30 -21.88 18.24
C LYS A 18 -7.12 -21.00 19.49
N ARG A 19 -5.87 -20.73 19.87
CA ARG A 19 -5.51 -19.95 21.07
C ARG A 19 -4.87 -18.64 20.67
N ILE A 20 -5.37 -17.54 21.23
CA ILE A 20 -4.79 -16.21 21.06
C ILE A 20 -3.71 -16.04 22.13
N THR A 21 -2.47 -15.84 21.69
CA THR A 21 -1.32 -15.50 22.55
C THR A 21 -1.12 -13.98 22.57
N ALA A 22 -0.28 -13.49 23.49
CA ALA A 22 0.10 -12.07 23.52
C ALA A 22 0.76 -11.62 22.21
N GLN A 23 1.62 -12.46 21.63
CA GLN A 23 2.27 -12.19 20.34
C GLN A 23 1.26 -12.03 19.18
N VAL A 24 0.19 -12.83 19.18
CA VAL A 24 -0.88 -12.68 18.18
C VAL A 24 -1.63 -11.37 18.36
N LEU A 25 -1.93 -10.98 19.61
CA LEU A 25 -2.59 -9.71 19.87
C LEU A 25 -1.74 -8.54 19.42
N GLU A 26 -0.46 -8.53 19.77
CA GLU A 26 0.47 -7.48 19.34
C GLU A 26 0.57 -7.40 17.81
N LYS A 27 0.65 -8.56 17.14
CA LYS A 27 0.64 -8.59 15.67
C LYS A 27 -0.65 -8.00 15.10
N ALA A 28 -1.81 -8.36 15.67
CA ALA A 28 -3.11 -7.87 15.22
C ALA A 28 -3.24 -6.35 15.41
N GLU A 29 -2.84 -5.84 16.57
CA GLU A 29 -2.85 -4.40 16.86
C GLU A 29 -1.95 -3.64 15.88
N LYS A 30 -0.73 -4.15 15.62
CA LYS A 30 0.19 -3.54 14.64
C LYS A 30 -0.36 -3.56 13.22
N THR A 31 -0.96 -4.67 12.79
CA THR A 31 -1.57 -4.77 11.46
C THR A 31 -2.73 -3.79 11.32
N MET A 32 -3.64 -3.73 12.29
CA MET A 32 -4.78 -2.82 12.24
C MET A 32 -4.37 -1.35 12.32
N GLN A 33 -3.31 -1.04 13.09
CA GLN A 33 -2.76 0.31 13.12
C GLN A 33 -2.18 0.69 11.75
N ALA A 34 -1.40 -0.20 11.13
CA ALA A 34 -0.84 0.05 9.81
C ALA A 34 -1.92 0.28 8.74
N GLU A 35 -3.06 -0.43 8.82
CA GLU A 35 -4.20 -0.19 7.92
C GLU A 35 -4.86 1.17 8.14
N LEU A 36 -4.95 1.63 9.40
CA LEU A 36 -5.47 2.97 9.70
C LEU A 36 -4.51 4.06 9.26
N ASP A 37 -3.20 3.87 9.45
CA ASP A 37 -2.17 4.80 9.01
C ASP A 37 -2.22 4.94 7.48
N ALA A 38 -2.25 3.80 6.76
CA ALA A 38 -2.41 3.79 5.31
C ALA A 38 -3.70 4.48 4.81
N LEU A 39 -4.81 4.32 5.52
CA LEU A 39 -6.06 5.02 5.21
C LEU A 39 -5.95 6.53 5.47
N GLU A 40 -5.26 6.92 6.54
CA GLU A 40 -5.03 8.32 6.88
C GLU A 40 -4.17 9.01 5.83
N ASP A 41 -3.05 8.40 5.44
CA ASP A 41 -2.17 8.87 4.37
C ASP A 41 -2.96 9.04 3.06
N TRP A 42 -3.77 8.03 2.70
CA TRP A 42 -4.64 8.10 1.52
C TRP A 42 -5.65 9.26 1.59
N LEU A 43 -6.32 9.44 2.74
CA LEU A 43 -7.29 10.53 2.93
C LEU A 43 -6.65 11.92 2.90
N ASN A 44 -5.39 12.02 3.35
CA ASN A 44 -4.62 13.27 3.33
C ASN A 44 -4.06 13.59 1.94
N GLY A 45 -4.17 12.67 0.98
CA GLY A 45 -3.59 12.81 -0.36
C GLY A 45 -2.09 12.56 -0.39
N GLU A 46 -1.54 11.89 0.63
CA GLU A 46 -0.14 11.44 0.71
C GLU A 46 0.03 10.15 -0.11
N VAL A 47 -0.42 10.22 -1.37
CA VAL A 47 -0.37 9.11 -2.33
C VAL A 47 0.40 9.54 -3.57
N TYR A 48 1.34 8.69 -3.97
CA TYR A 48 2.18 8.87 -5.13
C TYR A 48 1.61 8.10 -6.32
N ALA A 49 1.95 8.58 -7.51
CA ALA A 49 1.58 8.00 -8.78
C ALA A 49 2.63 8.36 -9.82
N TRP A 50 2.81 7.46 -10.79
CA TRP A 50 3.60 7.74 -11.99
C TRP A 50 2.70 7.62 -13.22
N ALA A 51 3.05 8.37 -14.26
CA ALA A 51 2.36 8.33 -15.54
C ALA A 51 3.37 8.54 -16.67
N ILE A 52 3.35 7.63 -17.63
CA ILE A 52 4.13 7.71 -18.87
C ILE A 52 3.26 8.36 -19.93
N LYS A 53 3.77 9.42 -20.55
CA LYS A 53 3.11 10.13 -21.64
C LYS A 53 4.04 10.18 -22.84
N ASP A 54 3.46 10.18 -24.04
CA ASP A 54 4.22 10.42 -25.27
C ASP A 54 4.59 11.92 -25.41
N GLU A 55 5.37 12.24 -26.45
CA GLU A 55 5.79 13.61 -26.76
C GLU A 55 4.62 14.55 -27.07
N CYS A 56 3.47 14.01 -27.47
CA CYS A 56 2.24 14.75 -27.74
C CYS A 56 1.38 14.94 -26.47
N GLY A 57 1.80 14.37 -25.33
CA GLY A 57 1.08 14.41 -24.07
C GLY A 57 -0.03 13.36 -23.94
N ASN A 58 -0.13 12.39 -24.85
CA ASN A 58 -1.08 11.29 -24.73
C ASN A 58 -0.62 10.31 -23.64
N TYR A 59 -1.57 9.83 -22.86
CA TYR A 59 -1.30 8.86 -21.79
C TYR A 59 -1.00 7.49 -22.39
N LEU A 60 0.16 6.93 -22.07
CA LEU A 60 0.55 5.58 -22.48
C LEU A 60 0.27 4.59 -21.36
N ASP A 61 0.72 4.90 -20.15
CA ASP A 61 0.57 4.05 -18.98
C ASP A 61 0.67 4.86 -17.69
N GLY A 62 0.25 4.28 -16.57
CA GLY A 62 0.47 4.87 -15.26
C GLY A 62 -0.23 4.10 -14.15
N CYS A 63 0.39 4.10 -12.99
CA CYS A 63 -0.12 3.48 -11.78
C CYS A 63 -0.17 4.50 -10.64
N SER A 64 -1.07 4.28 -9.69
CA SER A 64 -1.33 5.18 -8.57
C SER A 64 -1.69 4.40 -7.31
N GLY A 65 -1.62 5.07 -6.16
CA GLY A 65 -1.96 4.48 -4.86
C GLY A 65 -0.74 3.98 -4.09
N TYR A 66 0.45 4.44 -4.44
CA TYR A 66 1.64 4.21 -3.64
C TYR A 66 1.62 5.12 -2.42
N LEU A 67 1.91 4.58 -1.24
CA LEU A 67 2.05 5.35 0.00
C LEU A 67 3.51 5.76 0.26
N ASP A 68 4.42 5.27 -0.60
CA ASP A 68 5.86 5.49 -0.50
C ASP A 68 6.40 5.91 -1.86
N GLU A 69 7.14 7.03 -1.89
CA GLU A 69 7.71 7.58 -3.12
C GLU A 69 8.78 6.68 -3.72
N GLU A 70 9.63 6.05 -2.90
CA GLU A 70 10.71 5.18 -3.38
C GLU A 70 10.12 3.92 -4.04
N ILE A 71 9.05 3.36 -3.47
CA ILE A 71 8.32 2.26 -4.09
C ILE A 71 7.69 2.71 -5.42
N CYS A 72 7.06 3.88 -5.44
CA CYS A 72 6.47 4.45 -6.67
C CYS A 72 7.53 4.65 -7.76
N GLN A 73 8.72 5.12 -7.41
CA GLN A 73 9.83 5.32 -8.33
C GLN A 73 10.42 3.98 -8.81
N SER A 74 10.62 3.01 -7.91
CA SER A 74 11.14 1.69 -8.27
C SER A 74 10.23 0.99 -9.28
N ASP A 75 8.92 1.05 -9.06
CA ASP A 75 7.92 0.46 -9.95
C ASP A 75 7.93 1.15 -11.33
N LEU A 76 8.01 2.49 -11.37
CA LEU A 76 8.20 3.22 -12.63
C LEU A 76 9.47 2.77 -13.38
N GLN A 77 10.59 2.58 -12.68
CA GLN A 77 11.85 2.15 -13.31
C GLN A 77 11.75 0.74 -13.91
N GLU A 78 11.06 -0.17 -13.22
CA GLU A 78 10.80 -1.52 -13.72
C GLU A 78 9.99 -1.46 -15.02
N VAL A 79 8.89 -0.69 -15.02
CA VAL A 79 8.06 -0.49 -16.22
C VAL A 79 8.86 0.15 -17.35
N LEU A 80 9.61 1.23 -17.08
CA LEU A 80 10.43 1.88 -18.11
C LEU A 80 11.45 0.93 -18.75
N SER A 81 12.03 0.01 -17.98
CA SER A 81 12.93 -1.03 -18.48
C SER A 81 12.24 -1.98 -19.47
N GLU A 82 10.97 -2.32 -19.25
CA GLU A 82 10.18 -3.15 -20.18
C GLU A 82 9.87 -2.41 -21.49
N TYR A 83 9.64 -1.10 -21.42
CA TYR A 83 9.43 -0.25 -22.58
C TYR A 83 10.75 0.08 -23.33
N GLY A 84 11.91 -0.29 -22.78
CA GLY A 84 13.23 -0.01 -23.36
C GLY A 84 13.62 1.46 -23.33
N VAL A 85 13.08 2.21 -22.36
CA VAL A 85 13.33 3.63 -22.16
C VAL A 85 14.05 3.78 -20.82
N GLU A 86 15.24 4.40 -20.77
CA GLU A 86 15.86 4.76 -19.49
C GLU A 86 15.27 6.08 -19.01
N ALA A 87 14.89 6.14 -17.73
CA ALA A 87 14.47 7.40 -17.09
C ALA A 87 15.65 8.39 -17.15
N ALA A 88 15.40 9.59 -17.69
CA ALA A 88 16.39 10.67 -17.77
C ALA A 88 16.63 11.36 -16.42
#